data_AF-A0A358M614-F1
#
_entry.id   AF-A0A358M614-F1
#
_cell.length_a   1.000
_cell.length_b   1.000
_cell.length_c   1.000
_cell.angle_alpha   90.00
_cell.angle_beta   90.00
_cell.angle_gamma   90.00
#
_symmetry.space_group_name_H-M   'P 1'
#
loop_
_entity.id
_entity.type
_entity.pdbx_description
1 polymer ?
#
loop_
_entity_poly.entity_id
_entity_poly.type
_entity_poly.pdbx_seq_one_letter_code
_entity_poly.pdbx_strand_id
1 'polypeptide(L)'
;MLKSSWQARGLAKRIIIILIVSVLLLSAAACNRKGPPQSGILEDDYDLTIEGEVVFTISNESGAASEAAAPKAFADAFMRKYPGVKVTVDEANRTTYATRISTGEIGDVFWVDENDANNYKKNHNAILMLDYYMEKLNIDRQNIYAGALVGGMIDGRLYMVPRNLGQQVLIYNKDALTQANIEIPSGGTAMTWDEFKDICRRLTLSE
;
A
#
# COMPACT_ATOMS: atom_id res chain seq x y z
N MET A 1 -36.00 55.54 20.00
CA MET A 1 -35.29 54.68 19.02
C MET A 1 -34.57 53.47 19.62
N LEU A 2 -34.52 53.25 20.95
CA LEU A 2 -33.76 52.12 21.55
C LEU A 2 -34.48 50.74 21.59
N LYS A 3 -35.81 50.66 21.37
CA LYS A 3 -36.54 49.37 21.49
C LYS A 3 -36.34 48.42 20.29
N SER A 4 -36.07 48.92 19.08
CA SER A 4 -35.94 48.05 17.89
C SER A 4 -34.61 47.30 17.82
N SER A 5 -33.53 47.85 18.38
CA SER A 5 -32.20 47.20 18.39
C SER A 5 -32.16 45.98 19.32
N TRP A 6 -32.95 45.98 20.38
CA TRP A 6 -33.01 44.86 21.33
C TRP A 6 -33.81 43.67 20.76
N GLN A 7 -34.91 43.95 20.05
CA GLN A 7 -35.68 42.94 19.34
C GLN A 7 -34.89 42.34 18.16
N ALA A 8 -34.15 43.17 17.41
CA ALA A 8 -33.28 42.70 16.33
C ALA A 8 -32.15 41.77 16.83
N ARG A 9 -31.55 42.07 17.99
CA ARG A 9 -30.52 41.22 18.62
C ARG A 9 -31.09 39.87 19.09
N GLY A 10 -32.32 39.86 19.60
CA GLY A 10 -33.02 38.62 19.98
C GLY A 10 -33.36 37.74 18.78
N LEU A 11 -33.80 38.35 17.68
CA LEU A 11 -34.12 37.65 16.44
C LEU A 11 -32.86 37.08 15.78
N ALA A 12 -31.76 37.84 15.73
CA ALA A 12 -30.48 37.38 15.19
C ALA A 12 -29.92 36.17 15.97
N LYS A 13 -30.01 36.18 17.31
CA LYS A 13 -29.63 35.03 18.13
C LYS A 13 -30.47 33.78 17.84
N ARG A 14 -31.78 33.93 17.64
CA ARG A 14 -32.67 32.81 17.29
C ARG A 14 -32.35 32.23 15.92
N ILE A 15 -32.06 33.08 14.93
CA ILE A 15 -31.67 32.64 13.58
C ILE A 15 -30.33 31.89 13.61
N ILE A 16 -29.34 32.37 14.38
CA ILE A 16 -28.03 31.70 14.52
C ILE A 16 -28.19 30.33 15.19
N ILE A 17 -29.01 30.23 16.24
CA ILE A 17 -29.28 28.94 16.91
C ILE A 17 -29.96 27.96 15.96
N ILE A 18 -30.96 28.43 15.19
CA ILE A 18 -31.63 27.58 14.19
C ILE A 18 -30.64 27.11 13.13
N LEU A 19 -29.74 27.97 12.63
CA LEU A 19 -28.71 27.59 11.66
C LEU A 19 -27.74 26.56 12.23
N ILE A 20 -27.27 26.71 13.47
CA ILE A 20 -26.37 25.73 14.11
C ILE A 20 -27.07 24.38 14.30
N VAL A 21 -28.33 24.38 14.75
CA VAL A 21 -29.12 23.15 14.91
C VAL A 21 -29.39 22.50 13.54
N SER A 22 -29.62 23.29 12.50
CA SER A 22 -29.81 22.79 11.12
C SER A 22 -28.55 22.11 10.58
N VAL A 23 -27.37 22.71 10.84
CA VAL A 23 -26.07 22.13 10.45
C VAL A 23 -25.80 20.84 11.21
N LEU A 24 -26.14 20.78 12.51
CA LEU A 24 -26.01 19.56 13.32
C LEU A 24 -26.98 18.44 12.88
N LEU A 25 -28.20 18.79 12.46
CA LEU A 25 -29.18 17.82 11.94
C LEU A 25 -28.80 17.30 10.54
N LEU A 26 -28.18 18.13 9.70
CA LEU A 26 -27.64 17.71 8.39
C LEU A 26 -26.44 16.77 8.55
N SER A 27 -25.61 16.94 9.59
CA SER A 27 -24.52 15.99 9.89
C SER A 27 -25.01 14.61 10.36
N ALA A 28 -26.23 14.50 10.91
CA ALA A 28 -26.79 13.22 11.33
C ALA A 28 -27.31 12.37 10.15
N ALA A 29 -27.69 12.99 9.03
CA ALA A 29 -28.10 12.28 7.81
C ALA A 29 -26.92 11.64 7.05
N ALA A 30 -25.68 12.08 7.32
CA ALA A 30 -24.46 11.51 6.71
C ALA A 30 -23.99 10.21 7.41
N CYS A 31 -24.51 9.89 8.59
CA CYS A 31 -24.08 8.72 9.36
C CYS A 31 -24.71 7.38 8.93
N ASN A 32 -25.55 7.35 7.88
CA ASN A 32 -26.19 6.10 7.42
C ASN A 32 -25.40 5.35 6.33
N ARG A 33 -24.22 5.86 5.91
CA ARG A 33 -23.26 5.08 5.15
C ARG A 33 -22.47 4.20 6.13
N LYS A 34 -22.73 2.89 6.14
CA LYS A 34 -21.84 1.93 6.81
C LYS A 34 -20.43 2.13 6.25
N GLY A 35 -19.45 2.38 7.12
CA GLY A 35 -18.05 2.49 6.72
C GLY A 35 -17.52 1.19 6.11
N PRO A 36 -16.32 1.20 5.51
CA PRO A 36 -15.73 0.00 4.94
C PRO A 36 -15.57 -1.10 6.01
N PRO A 37 -15.78 -2.38 5.65
CA PRO A 37 -15.61 -3.49 6.59
C PRO A 37 -14.20 -3.53 7.17
N GLN A 38 -14.08 -3.57 8.49
CA GLN A 38 -12.78 -3.62 9.18
C GLN A 38 -12.12 -5.01 9.11
N SER A 39 -12.90 -6.07 8.95
CA SER A 39 -12.39 -7.45 8.88
C SER A 39 -11.99 -7.89 7.47
N GLY A 40 -12.44 -7.16 6.44
CA GLY A 40 -12.27 -7.55 5.04
C GLY A 40 -13.25 -8.64 4.57
N ILE A 41 -14.18 -9.05 5.43
CA ILE A 41 -15.30 -9.92 5.04
C ILE A 41 -16.38 -9.04 4.42
N LEU A 42 -16.77 -9.37 3.18
CA LEU A 42 -17.86 -8.70 2.48
C LEU A 42 -19.14 -9.55 2.60
N GLU A 43 -20.24 -8.92 2.98
CA GLU A 43 -21.58 -9.54 2.89
C GLU A 43 -22.00 -9.63 1.41
N ASP A 44 -22.90 -10.56 1.08
CA ASP A 44 -23.31 -10.83 -0.31
C ASP A 44 -23.90 -9.57 -1.00
N ASP A 45 -24.66 -8.78 -0.24
CA ASP A 45 -25.29 -7.54 -0.68
C ASP A 45 -24.40 -6.30 -0.54
N TYR A 46 -23.13 -6.47 -0.16
CA TYR A 46 -22.19 -5.36 -0.05
C TYR A 46 -22.02 -4.67 -1.41
N ASP A 47 -22.48 -3.43 -1.51
CA ASP A 47 -22.33 -2.62 -2.72
C ASP A 47 -20.93 -2.01 -2.76
N LEU A 48 -20.09 -2.54 -3.66
CA LEU A 48 -18.71 -2.10 -3.80
C LEU A 48 -18.65 -0.87 -4.71
N THR A 49 -18.59 0.30 -4.10
CA THR A 49 -18.40 1.58 -4.81
C THR A 49 -16.93 1.98 -4.82
N ILE A 50 -16.40 2.31 -6.01
CA ILE A 50 -15.02 2.80 -6.18
C ILE A 50 -15.07 4.34 -6.29
N GLU A 51 -15.16 5.00 -5.14
CA GLU A 51 -15.22 6.47 -5.01
C GLU A 51 -14.49 6.93 -3.74
N GLY A 52 -14.12 8.21 -3.67
CA GLY A 52 -13.58 8.84 -2.47
C GLY A 52 -12.11 9.26 -2.55
N GLU A 53 -11.56 9.68 -1.41
CA GLU A 53 -10.14 10.01 -1.28
C GLU A 53 -9.36 8.79 -0.78
N VAL A 54 -8.20 8.56 -1.37
CA VAL A 54 -7.28 7.47 -1.03
C VAL A 54 -5.89 8.05 -0.81
N VAL A 55 -5.27 7.76 0.31
CA VAL A 55 -3.87 8.04 0.59
C VAL A 55 -3.05 6.79 0.31
N PHE A 56 -2.15 6.87 -0.67
CA PHE A 56 -1.22 5.81 -1.00
C PHE A 56 0.16 6.13 -0.42
N THR A 57 0.50 5.51 0.71
CA THR A 57 1.80 5.70 1.38
C THR A 57 2.85 4.74 0.81
N ILE A 58 3.99 5.26 0.36
CA ILE A 58 5.05 4.44 -0.24
C ILE A 58 6.44 5.01 0.05
N SER A 59 7.43 4.12 0.15
CA SER A 59 8.84 4.49 0.31
C SER A 59 9.60 4.24 -0.98
N ASN A 60 10.41 5.20 -1.42
CA ASN A 60 11.37 4.98 -2.51
C ASN A 60 12.67 4.39 -1.97
N GLU A 61 12.68 3.09 -1.66
CA GLU A 61 13.84 2.44 -1.07
C GLU A 61 15.05 2.35 -2.02
N SER A 62 14.81 2.35 -3.34
CA SER A 62 15.89 2.27 -4.33
C SER A 62 16.65 3.59 -4.52
N GLY A 63 16.04 4.72 -4.15
CA GLY A 63 16.51 6.08 -4.49
C GLY A 63 16.48 6.40 -6.00
N ALA A 64 16.04 5.48 -6.86
CA ALA A 64 16.00 5.68 -8.30
C ALA A 64 14.83 6.59 -8.71
N ALA A 65 15.06 7.43 -9.72
CA ALA A 65 14.04 8.34 -10.24
C ALA A 65 12.83 7.58 -10.84
N SER A 66 13.05 6.40 -11.42
CA SER A 66 11.97 5.56 -11.96
C SER A 66 11.05 5.03 -10.87
N GLU A 67 11.59 4.61 -9.73
CA GLU A 67 10.79 4.17 -8.58
C GLU A 67 10.06 5.34 -7.92
N ALA A 68 10.66 6.54 -7.89
CA ALA A 68 9.98 7.75 -7.43
C ALA A 68 8.76 8.12 -8.30
N ALA A 69 8.83 7.87 -9.62
CA ALA A 69 7.77 8.23 -10.55
C ALA A 69 6.61 7.21 -10.61
N ALA A 70 6.89 5.93 -10.34
CA ALA A 70 5.93 4.84 -10.48
C ALA A 70 4.64 5.02 -9.64
N PRO A 71 4.68 5.41 -8.35
CA PRO A 71 3.46 5.58 -7.54
C PRO A 71 2.50 6.61 -8.13
N LYS A 72 3.03 7.73 -8.61
CA LYS A 72 2.22 8.77 -9.25
C LYS A 72 1.58 8.26 -10.55
N ALA A 73 2.32 7.51 -11.36
CA ALA A 73 1.77 6.92 -12.58
C ALA A 73 0.62 5.94 -12.29
N PHE A 74 0.74 5.11 -11.23
CA PHE A 74 -0.34 4.23 -10.79
C PHE A 74 -1.56 5.01 -10.30
N ALA A 75 -1.35 6.03 -9.46
CA ALA A 75 -2.41 6.91 -8.97
C ALA A 75 -3.15 7.60 -10.13
N ASP A 76 -2.42 8.18 -11.08
CA ASP A 76 -2.99 8.87 -12.24
C ASP A 76 -3.77 7.91 -13.15
N ALA A 77 -3.29 6.67 -13.34
CA ALA A 77 -4.01 5.64 -14.09
C ALA A 77 -5.29 5.19 -13.37
N PHE A 78 -5.25 5.03 -12.05
CA PHE A 78 -6.41 4.64 -11.24
C PHE A 78 -7.49 5.73 -11.28
N MET A 79 -7.11 7.00 -11.06
CA MET A 79 -8.04 8.14 -11.14
C MET A 79 -8.63 8.32 -12.54
N ARG A 80 -7.88 8.02 -13.61
CA ARG A 80 -8.41 8.04 -14.99
C ARG A 80 -9.47 6.96 -15.20
N LYS A 81 -9.26 5.76 -14.64
CA LYS A 81 -10.22 4.65 -14.73
C LYS A 81 -11.45 4.88 -13.85
N TYR A 82 -11.27 5.53 -12.70
CA TYR A 82 -12.31 5.80 -11.71
C TYR A 82 -12.37 7.30 -11.38
N PRO A 83 -13.13 8.10 -12.15
CA PRO A 83 -13.18 9.56 -11.99
C PRO A 83 -13.73 10.06 -10.65
N GLY A 84 -14.44 9.20 -9.91
CA GLY A 84 -14.93 9.48 -8.55
C GLY A 84 -13.87 9.31 -7.46
N VAL A 85 -12.65 8.89 -7.81
CA VAL A 85 -11.54 8.69 -6.88
C VAL A 85 -10.51 9.81 -7.00
N LYS A 86 -9.96 10.21 -5.86
CA LYS A 86 -8.78 11.05 -5.75
C LYS A 86 -7.70 10.32 -4.96
N VAL A 87 -6.56 10.06 -5.59
CA VAL A 87 -5.42 9.40 -4.94
C VAL A 87 -4.34 10.45 -4.62
N THR A 88 -3.95 10.53 -3.36
CA THR A 88 -2.80 11.30 -2.88
C THR A 88 -1.65 10.34 -2.62
N VAL A 89 -0.51 10.53 -3.30
CA VAL A 89 0.70 9.77 -3.00
C VAL A 89 1.42 10.44 -1.84
N ASP A 90 1.65 9.67 -0.78
CA ASP A 90 2.37 10.08 0.42
C ASP A 90 3.72 9.37 0.47
N GLU A 91 4.78 10.07 0.07
CA GLU A 91 6.13 9.52 0.14
C GLU A 91 6.64 9.57 1.58
N ALA A 92 6.97 8.41 2.14
CA ALA A 92 7.38 8.29 3.53
C ALA A 92 8.56 7.35 3.69
N ASN A 93 9.42 7.63 4.67
CA ASN A 93 10.52 6.75 5.04
C ASN A 93 9.94 5.48 5.70
N ARG A 94 10.31 4.29 5.19
CA ARG A 94 9.86 3.00 5.71
C ARG A 94 10.04 2.85 7.24
N THR A 95 11.09 3.44 7.80
CA THR A 95 11.36 3.41 9.24
C THR A 95 10.29 4.09 10.10
N THR A 96 9.44 4.95 9.53
CA THR A 96 8.34 5.61 10.26
C THR A 96 7.03 4.82 10.23
N TYR A 97 6.94 3.74 9.45
CA TYR A 97 5.66 3.07 9.18
C TYR A 97 5.03 2.48 10.43
N ALA A 98 5.81 1.79 11.27
CA ALA A 98 5.28 1.20 12.52
C ALA A 98 4.67 2.27 13.45
N THR A 99 5.33 3.43 13.55
CA THR A 99 4.81 4.58 14.30
C THR A 99 3.53 5.11 13.66
N ARG A 100 3.55 5.36 12.34
CA ARG A 100 2.38 5.89 11.60
C ARG A 100 1.18 4.95 11.63
N ILE A 101 1.41 3.64 11.61
CA ILE A 101 0.37 2.62 11.81
C ILE A 101 -0.21 2.76 13.23
N SER A 102 0.65 2.86 14.24
CA SER A 102 0.22 2.94 15.63
C SER A 102 -0.49 4.27 15.97
N THR A 103 -0.17 5.36 15.26
CA THR A 103 -0.82 6.67 15.41
C THR A 103 -2.02 6.87 14.48
N GLY A 104 -2.27 5.95 13.54
CA GLY A 104 -3.34 6.06 12.54
C GLY A 104 -3.04 7.08 11.43
N GLU A 105 -1.78 7.43 11.22
CA GLU A 105 -1.31 8.39 10.21
C GLU A 105 -0.81 7.70 8.92
N ILE A 106 -0.77 6.37 8.89
CA ILE A 106 -0.48 5.60 7.66
C ILE A 106 -1.63 5.77 6.66
N GLY A 107 -1.34 5.78 5.35
CA GLY A 107 -2.35 5.86 4.31
C GLY A 107 -3.25 4.61 4.22
N ASP A 108 -4.35 4.72 3.48
CA ASP A 108 -5.33 3.65 3.26
C ASP A 108 -4.72 2.43 2.56
N VAL A 109 -3.79 2.70 1.65
CA VAL A 109 -2.98 1.70 0.96
C VAL A 109 -1.53 2.06 1.22
N PHE A 110 -0.72 1.09 1.64
CA PHE A 110 0.69 1.31 1.87
C PHE A 110 1.53 0.14 1.44
N TRP A 111 2.74 0.44 0.95
CA TRP A 111 3.64 -0.59 0.44
C TRP A 111 4.45 -1.22 1.59
N VAL A 112 4.45 -2.55 1.66
CA VAL A 112 5.18 -3.34 2.65
C VAL A 112 5.77 -4.60 2.00
N ASP A 113 6.74 -5.21 2.67
CA ASP A 113 7.18 -6.58 2.39
C ASP A 113 6.37 -7.60 3.21
N GLU A 114 6.61 -8.88 2.95
CA GLU A 114 5.91 -10.00 3.58
C GLU A 114 6.10 -10.06 5.10
N ASN A 115 7.27 -9.68 5.61
CA ASN A 115 7.58 -9.74 7.04
C ASN A 115 6.84 -8.64 7.79
N ASP A 116 6.86 -7.42 7.25
CA ASP A 116 6.11 -6.30 7.79
C ASP A 116 4.61 -6.55 7.70
N ALA A 117 4.10 -7.10 6.59
CA ALA A 117 2.69 -7.46 6.47
C ALA A 117 2.25 -8.45 7.56
N ASN A 118 3.03 -9.50 7.77
CA ASN A 118 2.81 -10.48 8.84
C ASN A 118 2.84 -9.85 10.23
N ASN A 119 3.81 -8.96 10.50
CA ASN A 119 3.91 -8.23 11.75
C ASN A 119 2.71 -7.31 11.99
N TYR A 120 2.33 -6.50 11.01
CA TYR A 120 1.23 -5.54 11.13
C TYR A 120 -0.14 -6.22 11.25
N LYS A 121 -0.33 -7.39 10.61
CA LYS A 121 -1.51 -8.23 10.84
C LYS A 121 -1.55 -8.76 12.29
N LYS A 122 -0.45 -9.34 12.78
CA LYS A 122 -0.41 -10.02 14.09
C LYS A 122 -0.41 -9.06 15.27
N ASN A 123 0.31 -7.95 15.17
CA ASN A 123 0.63 -7.10 16.32
C ASN A 123 -0.09 -5.74 16.29
N HIS A 124 -0.58 -5.31 15.13
CA HIS A 124 -1.19 -3.97 14.98
C HIS A 124 -2.64 -4.01 14.48
N ASN A 125 -3.16 -5.17 14.04
CA ASN A 125 -4.46 -5.29 13.39
C ASN A 125 -4.67 -4.25 12.28
N ALA A 126 -3.60 -3.96 11.52
CA ALA A 126 -3.53 -2.83 10.60
C ALA A 126 -3.61 -3.23 9.12
N ILE A 127 -3.88 -4.50 8.82
CA ILE A 127 -3.98 -5.01 7.45
C ILE A 127 -5.30 -5.75 7.27
N LEU A 128 -5.98 -5.42 6.18
CA LEU A 128 -7.28 -5.94 5.81
C LEU A 128 -7.16 -7.28 5.09
N MET A 129 -8.08 -8.22 5.35
CA MET A 129 -8.21 -9.42 4.52
C MET A 129 -8.77 -9.05 3.14
N LEU A 130 -8.14 -9.53 2.07
CA LEU A 130 -8.44 -9.13 0.69
C LEU A 130 -9.15 -10.21 -0.13
N ASP A 131 -9.36 -11.42 0.42
CA ASP A 131 -9.95 -12.55 -0.31
C ASP A 131 -11.28 -12.21 -0.98
N TYR A 132 -12.20 -11.60 -0.22
CA TYR A 132 -13.54 -11.27 -0.70
C TYR A 132 -13.53 -10.18 -1.78
N TYR A 133 -12.53 -9.29 -1.76
CA TYR A 133 -12.38 -8.27 -2.78
C TYR A 133 -11.92 -8.85 -4.12
N MET A 134 -11.11 -9.91 -4.12
CA MET A 134 -10.69 -10.58 -5.36
C MET A 134 -11.89 -11.11 -6.14
N GLU A 135 -12.82 -11.77 -5.45
CA GLU A 135 -14.06 -12.27 -6.06
C GLU A 135 -14.98 -11.13 -6.48
N LYS A 136 -15.23 -10.17 -5.58
CA LYS A 136 -16.13 -9.03 -5.83
C LYS A 136 -15.66 -8.16 -7.00
N LEU A 137 -14.35 -8.00 -7.18
CA LEU A 137 -13.73 -7.26 -8.28
C LEU A 137 -13.46 -8.12 -9.53
N ASN A 138 -13.83 -9.40 -9.51
CA ASN A 138 -13.59 -10.34 -10.60
C ASN A 138 -12.10 -10.42 -11.00
N ILE A 139 -11.21 -10.43 -10.01
CA ILE A 139 -9.76 -10.57 -10.21
C ILE A 139 -9.43 -12.07 -10.27
N ASP A 140 -9.07 -12.52 -11.46
CA ASP A 140 -8.65 -13.91 -11.67
C ASP A 140 -7.23 -14.14 -11.12
N ARG A 141 -7.14 -14.95 -10.07
CA ARG A 141 -5.89 -15.38 -9.43
C ARG A 141 -4.94 -16.10 -10.40
N GLN A 142 -5.47 -16.77 -11.42
CA GLN A 142 -4.64 -17.48 -12.41
C GLN A 142 -3.83 -16.52 -13.29
N ASN A 143 -4.24 -15.26 -13.37
CA ASN A 143 -3.49 -14.22 -14.08
C ASN A 143 -2.37 -13.60 -13.23
N ILE A 144 -2.16 -14.09 -12.01
CA ILE A 144 -1.10 -13.64 -11.10
C ILE A 144 -0.10 -14.78 -10.95
N TYR A 145 1.20 -14.47 -11.08
CA TYR A 145 2.25 -15.45 -10.83
C TYR A 145 2.13 -16.03 -9.41
N ALA A 146 1.90 -17.34 -9.32
CA ALA A 146 1.57 -18.01 -8.05
C ALA A 146 2.61 -17.75 -6.95
N GLY A 147 3.90 -17.76 -7.29
CA GLY A 147 4.97 -17.49 -6.33
C GLY A 147 4.92 -16.08 -5.72
N ALA A 148 4.43 -15.08 -6.47
CA ALA A 148 4.25 -13.73 -5.95
C ALA A 148 3.01 -13.63 -5.05
N LEU A 149 1.95 -14.38 -5.36
CA LEU A 149 0.74 -14.39 -4.55
C LEU A 149 0.98 -15.03 -3.17
N VAL A 150 1.84 -16.06 -3.10
CA VAL A 150 2.22 -16.73 -1.84
C VAL A 150 2.79 -15.74 -0.82
N GLY A 151 3.62 -14.78 -1.23
CA GLY A 151 4.18 -13.76 -0.33
C GLY A 151 3.11 -12.85 0.31
N GLY A 152 1.92 -12.78 -0.26
CA GLY A 152 0.78 -12.04 0.28
C GLY A 152 -0.16 -12.85 1.19
N MET A 153 0.12 -14.15 1.38
CA MET A 153 -0.73 -15.05 2.16
C MET A 153 -0.27 -15.10 3.62
N ILE A 154 -1.18 -14.82 4.55
CA ILE A 154 -0.94 -14.97 5.99
C ILE A 154 -2.04 -15.86 6.56
N ASP A 155 -1.65 -16.96 7.21
CA ASP A 155 -2.57 -17.98 7.76
C ASP A 155 -3.61 -18.48 6.73
N GLY A 156 -3.18 -18.66 5.47
CA GLY A 156 -4.01 -19.18 4.38
C GLY A 156 -4.99 -18.19 3.76
N ARG A 157 -4.94 -16.91 4.14
CA ARG A 157 -5.80 -15.83 3.60
C ARG A 157 -4.95 -14.73 2.97
N LEU A 158 -5.49 -14.05 1.96
CA LEU A 158 -4.79 -12.97 1.27
C LEU A 158 -4.87 -11.67 2.08
N TYR A 159 -3.73 -11.07 2.39
CA TYR A 159 -3.64 -9.80 3.14
C TYR A 159 -2.80 -8.74 2.43
N MET A 160 -2.02 -9.12 1.41
CA MET A 160 -1.21 -8.22 0.60
C MET A 160 -1.27 -8.67 -0.86
N VAL A 161 -1.38 -7.72 -1.79
CA VAL A 161 -1.33 -8.01 -3.23
C VAL A 161 0.08 -7.72 -3.75
N PRO A 162 0.71 -8.64 -4.50
CA PRO A 162 2.06 -8.42 -4.99
C PRO A 162 2.11 -7.30 -6.03
N ARG A 163 2.99 -6.30 -5.79
CA ARG A 163 3.35 -5.25 -6.77
C ARG A 163 4.48 -5.72 -7.68
N ASN A 164 5.54 -6.24 -7.08
CA ASN A 164 6.75 -6.69 -7.73
C ASN A 164 7.28 -7.94 -7.01
N LEU A 165 8.12 -8.71 -7.69
CA LEU A 165 8.83 -9.83 -7.11
C LEU A 165 10.33 -9.59 -7.33
N GLY A 166 11.08 -9.52 -6.23
CA GLY A 166 12.54 -9.50 -6.28
C GLY A 166 13.09 -10.92 -6.43
N GLN A 167 14.12 -11.08 -7.25
CA GLN A 167 14.91 -12.31 -7.29
C GLN A 167 16.37 -11.97 -6.98
N GLN A 168 16.98 -12.71 -6.07
CA GLN A 168 18.43 -12.67 -5.89
C GLN A 168 19.09 -13.33 -7.10
N VAL A 169 19.97 -12.58 -7.74
CA VAL A 169 20.73 -13.03 -8.90
C VAL A 169 22.21 -12.75 -8.67
N LEU A 170 23.07 -13.66 -9.14
CA LEU A 170 24.50 -13.41 -9.20
C LEU A 170 24.84 -12.71 -10.51
N ILE A 171 25.24 -11.43 -10.41
CA ILE A 171 25.81 -10.67 -11.53
C ILE A 171 27.32 -10.71 -11.39
N TYR A 172 28.02 -11.04 -12.47
CA TYR A 172 29.48 -11.16 -12.48
C TYR A 172 30.11 -10.56 -13.74
N ASN A 173 31.37 -10.14 -13.63
CA ASN A 173 32.16 -9.66 -14.76
C ASN A 173 32.76 -10.85 -15.53
N LYS A 174 32.28 -11.08 -16.75
CA LYS A 174 32.76 -12.17 -17.63
C LYS A 174 34.23 -12.05 -18.02
N ASP A 175 34.72 -10.83 -18.21
CA ASP A 175 36.12 -10.60 -18.62
C ASP A 175 37.06 -10.96 -17.48
N ALA A 176 36.70 -10.60 -16.24
CA ALA A 176 37.49 -10.95 -15.06
C ALA A 176 37.61 -12.47 -14.87
N LEU A 177 36.51 -13.21 -15.07
CA LEU A 177 36.52 -14.68 -15.03
C LEU A 177 37.36 -15.27 -16.16
N THR A 178 37.25 -14.73 -17.37
CA THR A 178 38.03 -15.17 -18.53
C THR A 178 39.53 -14.96 -18.30
N GLN A 179 39.93 -13.79 -17.79
CA GLN A 179 41.32 -13.48 -17.44
C GLN A 179 41.87 -14.41 -16.36
N ALA A 180 41.06 -14.79 -15.38
CA ALA A 180 41.43 -15.72 -14.30
C ALA A 180 41.29 -17.20 -14.67
N ASN A 181 40.90 -17.51 -15.91
CA ASN A 181 40.59 -18.86 -16.39
C ASN A 181 39.61 -19.59 -15.46
N ILE A 182 38.50 -18.93 -15.12
CA ILE A 182 37.42 -19.43 -14.28
C ILE A 182 36.17 -19.66 -15.13
N GLU A 183 35.67 -20.89 -15.13
CA GLU A 183 34.37 -21.23 -15.69
C GLU A 183 33.31 -21.23 -14.59
N ILE A 184 32.11 -20.74 -14.91
CA ILE A 184 30.95 -20.79 -14.00
C ILE A 184 30.03 -21.94 -14.45
N PRO A 185 29.46 -22.72 -13.50
CA PRO A 185 28.47 -23.74 -13.84
C PRO A 185 27.36 -23.20 -14.72
N SER A 186 27.06 -23.92 -15.81
CA SER A 186 25.98 -23.59 -16.73
C SER A 186 24.90 -24.68 -16.72
N GLY A 187 23.76 -24.44 -17.37
CA GLY A 187 22.75 -25.48 -17.61
C GLY A 187 21.94 -25.91 -16.38
N GLY A 188 21.77 -25.04 -15.38
CA GLY A 188 20.91 -25.31 -14.21
C GLY A 188 21.60 -26.06 -13.07
N THR A 189 22.90 -26.32 -13.17
CA THR A 189 23.70 -26.80 -12.03
C THR A 189 23.99 -25.62 -11.11
N ALA A 190 23.44 -25.65 -9.89
CA ALA A 190 23.70 -24.62 -8.90
C ALA A 190 25.14 -24.72 -8.41
N MET A 191 25.85 -23.58 -8.43
CA MET A 191 27.15 -23.43 -7.79
C MET A 191 26.99 -23.58 -6.27
N THR A 192 27.88 -24.35 -5.64
CA THR A 192 27.95 -24.45 -4.19
C THR A 192 28.56 -23.19 -3.58
N TRP A 193 28.28 -22.95 -2.30
CA TRP A 193 28.91 -21.84 -1.57
C TRP A 193 30.43 -21.95 -1.48
N ASP A 194 30.98 -23.17 -1.48
CA ASP A 194 32.43 -23.38 -1.44
C ASP A 194 33.08 -23.03 -2.79
N GLU A 195 32.47 -23.44 -3.91
CA GLU A 195 32.90 -23.01 -5.25
C GLU A 195 32.80 -21.49 -5.42
N PHE A 196 31.70 -20.88 -4.94
CA PHE A 196 31.56 -19.42 -4.96
C PHE A 196 32.69 -18.72 -4.20
N LYS A 197 33.02 -19.19 -2.98
CA LYS A 197 34.13 -18.65 -2.19
C LYS A 197 35.48 -18.84 -2.88
N ASP A 198 35.72 -19.98 -3.53
CA ASP A 198 36.95 -20.22 -4.29
C ASP A 198 37.09 -19.25 -5.46
N ILE A 199 36.03 -19.06 -6.24
CA ILE A 199 35.98 -18.09 -7.34
C ILE A 199 36.28 -16.68 -6.83
N CYS A 200 35.65 -16.25 -5.73
CA CYS A 200 35.92 -14.95 -5.12
C CYS A 200 37.39 -14.79 -4.71
N ARG A 201 38.01 -15.82 -4.11
CA ARG A 201 39.44 -15.78 -3.74
C ARG A 201 40.34 -15.65 -4.97
N ARG A 202 40.07 -16.41 -6.03
CA ARG A 202 40.86 -16.38 -7.28
C ARG A 202 40.73 -15.07 -8.04
N LEU A 203 39.58 -14.39 -7.94
CA LEU A 203 39.35 -13.06 -8.51
C LEU A 203 39.92 -11.92 -7.66
N THR A 204 40.28 -12.19 -6.40
CA THR A 204 40.91 -11.20 -5.53
C THR A 204 42.39 -11.15 -5.88
N LEU A 205 42.80 -10.14 -6.65
CA LEU A 205 44.21 -9.88 -6.90
C LEU A 205 44.85 -9.40 -5.58
N SER A 206 45.89 -10.08 -5.13
CA SER A 206 46.76 -9.56 -4.07
C SER A 206 47.50 -8.34 -4.62
N GLU A 207 47.48 -7.23 -3.88
CA GLU A 207 48.41 -6.10 -4.10
C GLU A 207 49.88 -6.54 -3.99
#